data_AF-A0A450W4D1-F1
#
_entry.id   AF-A0A450W4D1-F1
#
_cell.length_a   1.000
_cell.length_b   1.000
_cell.length_c   1.000
_cell.angle_alpha   90.00
_cell.angle_beta   90.00
_cell.angle_gamma   90.00
#
_symmetry.space_group_name_H-M   'P 1'
#
loop_
_entity.id
_entity.type
_entity.pdbx_description
1 polymer ?
#
loop_
_entity_poly.entity_id
_entity_poly.type
_entity_poly.pdbx_seq_one_letter_code
_entity_poly.pdbx_strand_id
1 'polypeptide(L)'
;MKTDIPSVLSQEKKDRILASHPSLIERLKAHRKEHTTLAEGRDIDLETPAWARISPGPAMRNGDNNYRLCIGFRNIGCKYREQDRMGLGCLNCGYYAGTAFRDVDTHTIEKQFVNGLRQTSRETVRFNAVEFLSDGSFLNPDELGRDTQVALFGLLSRMPRIKRILVESRPEYVEKGGLLFLLGLLRQDQWLEVGIGFESSDEFIREVCINKGFSNEEFERSIAVISSLGEPWRERVSVVAYLLVKPAFLTQKESIEDIVASLKYLRKLEEKYRVRIAPKLEPAAIVNGTLLSLLHQDKNSPFHYEPLSYWAVLEILARIARDNKLSSLNIRIGARKDMDEMMTPPAIYNEDGETFHPFDFVVYEAIQKFNQHQNFYRLFAAPGKVYRQMNGIALAGHGSSLLQWLDANGIEDSAIVAFMEENAATIEEETTSQSTKHEIQAMTTIYAVLDIMEGYNTQAGALRANIGKALLQNSKENLELGISECFNKVAPEDIVKISVEEMSTVEGYAEVFFDVVDLLRDEKFSIWSRFVIA
;
A
#
# COMPACT_ATOMS: atom_id res chain seq x y z
N MET A 1 24.98 -3.12 17.24
CA MET A 1 24.97 -4.54 17.64
C MET A 1 25.13 -5.30 16.34
N LYS A 2 26.18 -6.12 16.14
CA LYS A 2 26.17 -7.06 15.00
C LYS A 2 25.13 -8.11 15.35
N THR A 3 23.85 -7.79 15.14
CA THR A 3 22.80 -8.79 15.19
C THR A 3 22.98 -9.62 13.93
N ASP A 4 23.48 -10.84 14.09
CA ASP A 4 23.26 -11.90 13.11
C ASP A 4 21.75 -12.12 13.06
N ILE A 5 21.03 -11.28 12.30
CA ILE A 5 19.63 -11.48 11.99
C ILE A 5 19.65 -12.64 10.99
N PRO A 6 19.16 -13.83 11.37
CA PRO A 6 19.19 -14.96 10.47
C PRO A 6 18.32 -14.62 9.27
N SER A 7 18.92 -14.76 8.09
CA SER A 7 18.24 -14.60 6.82
C SER A 7 17.20 -15.69 6.62
N VAL A 8 16.04 -15.31 6.06
CA VAL A 8 15.02 -16.29 5.65
C VAL A 8 15.39 -17.02 4.37
N LEU A 9 16.28 -16.43 3.55
CA LEU A 9 16.79 -17.06 2.34
C LEU A 9 17.89 -18.06 2.69
N SER A 10 17.81 -19.27 2.10
CA SER A 10 18.88 -20.27 2.17
C SER A 10 20.15 -19.77 1.46
N GLN A 11 21.31 -20.28 1.88
CA GLN A 11 22.58 -19.92 1.24
C GLN A 11 22.59 -20.28 -0.25
N GLU A 12 22.06 -21.44 -0.62
CA GLU A 12 21.92 -21.86 -2.03
C GLU A 12 21.13 -20.85 -2.86
N LYS A 13 20.02 -20.35 -2.32
CA LYS A 13 19.20 -19.34 -3.01
C LYS A 13 19.95 -18.01 -3.14
N LYS A 14 20.68 -17.58 -2.10
CA LYS A 14 21.53 -16.39 -2.16
C LYS A 14 22.60 -16.52 -3.25
N ASP A 15 23.28 -17.65 -3.31
CA ASP A 15 24.33 -17.92 -4.30
C ASP A 15 23.76 -17.88 -5.72
N ARG A 16 22.57 -18.46 -5.94
CA ARG A 16 21.85 -18.39 -7.23
C ARG A 16 21.47 -16.97 -7.63
N ILE A 17 20.99 -16.15 -6.68
CA ILE A 17 20.67 -14.74 -6.91
C ILE A 17 21.95 -14.01 -7.32
N LEU A 18 23.02 -14.13 -6.53
CA LEU A 18 24.31 -13.48 -6.80
C LEU A 18 24.90 -13.89 -8.15
N ALA A 19 24.81 -15.16 -8.52
CA ALA A 19 25.29 -15.64 -9.82
C ALA A 19 24.52 -15.03 -11.01
N SER A 20 23.22 -14.79 -10.85
CA SER A 20 22.37 -14.22 -11.91
C SER A 20 22.34 -12.69 -11.90
N HIS A 21 22.71 -12.08 -10.76
CA HIS A 21 22.58 -10.65 -10.51
C HIS A 21 23.23 -9.78 -11.60
N PRO A 22 24.48 -10.01 -12.05
CA PRO A 22 25.10 -9.16 -13.06
C PRO A 22 24.30 -9.09 -14.38
N SER A 23 23.80 -10.22 -14.86
CA SER A 23 23.01 -10.27 -16.10
C SER A 23 21.64 -9.60 -15.93
N LEU A 24 20.98 -9.81 -14.79
CA LEU A 24 19.71 -9.17 -14.48
C LEU A 24 19.84 -7.65 -14.37
N ILE A 25 20.93 -7.16 -13.76
CA ILE A 25 21.19 -5.73 -13.66
C ILE A 25 21.41 -5.07 -15.02
N GLU A 26 22.15 -5.70 -15.94
CA GLU A 26 22.32 -5.15 -17.28
C GLU A 26 21.00 -5.10 -18.06
N ARG A 27 20.17 -6.15 -17.96
CA ARG A 27 18.80 -6.14 -18.52
C ARG A 27 17.95 -5.04 -17.88
N LEU A 28 18.02 -4.88 -16.56
CA LEU A 28 17.26 -3.87 -15.83
C LEU A 28 17.70 -2.44 -16.21
N LYS A 29 19.00 -2.19 -16.45
CA LYS A 29 19.47 -0.90 -16.95
C LYS A 29 18.82 -0.54 -18.29
N ALA A 30 18.75 -1.49 -19.22
CA ALA A 30 18.06 -1.28 -20.50
C ALA A 30 16.57 -1.00 -20.29
N HIS A 31 15.89 -1.85 -19.52
CA HIS A 31 14.46 -1.74 -19.20
C HIS A 31 14.10 -0.40 -18.53
N ARG A 32 14.85 0.00 -17.50
CA ARG A 32 14.66 1.26 -16.79
C ARG A 32 14.99 2.47 -17.65
N LYS A 33 16.01 2.39 -18.51
CA LYS A 33 16.36 3.48 -19.42
C LYS A 33 15.22 3.76 -20.42
N GLU A 34 14.63 2.72 -20.99
CA GLU A 34 13.47 2.85 -21.88
C GLU A 34 12.31 3.55 -21.17
N HIS A 35 11.94 3.06 -19.98
CA HIS A 35 10.87 3.65 -19.18
C HIS A 35 11.16 5.09 -18.76
N THR A 36 12.39 5.39 -18.34
CA THR A 36 12.81 6.75 -17.98
C THR A 36 12.73 7.70 -19.17
N THR A 37 13.16 7.26 -20.36
CA THR A 37 13.08 8.08 -21.59
C THR A 37 11.62 8.42 -21.94
N LEU A 38 10.71 7.46 -21.77
CA LEU A 38 9.28 7.69 -21.95
C LEU A 38 8.73 8.66 -20.90
N ALA A 39 9.13 8.49 -19.64
CA ALA A 39 8.69 9.33 -18.53
C ALA A 39 9.14 10.80 -18.68
N GLU A 40 10.41 11.03 -19.04
CA GLU A 40 10.99 12.35 -19.29
C GLU A 40 10.38 13.03 -20.52
N GLY A 41 9.90 12.25 -21.49
CA GLY A 41 9.23 12.76 -22.69
C GLY A 41 7.77 13.20 -22.47
N ARG A 42 7.18 12.96 -21.29
CA ARG A 42 5.79 13.34 -20.99
C ARG A 42 5.68 14.86 -20.83
N ASP A 43 4.63 15.45 -21.40
CA ASP A 43 4.25 16.84 -21.07
C ASP A 43 3.58 16.86 -19.69
N ILE A 44 4.28 17.43 -18.70
CA ILE A 44 3.86 17.42 -17.29
C ILE A 44 3.54 18.83 -16.80
N ASP A 45 2.38 19.00 -16.19
CA ASP A 45 2.04 20.20 -15.43
C ASP A 45 2.77 20.19 -14.08
N LEU A 46 3.78 21.05 -13.96
CA LEU A 46 4.56 21.20 -12.73
C LEU A 46 3.81 21.91 -11.60
N GLU A 47 2.69 22.57 -11.85
CA GLU A 47 1.87 23.18 -10.79
C GLU A 47 0.90 22.19 -10.16
N THR A 48 0.71 21.02 -10.77
CA THR A 48 -0.09 19.91 -10.25
C THR A 48 0.83 18.86 -9.62
N PRO A 49 0.49 18.27 -8.46
CA PRO A 49 1.29 17.17 -7.91
C PRO A 49 1.26 15.95 -8.84
N ALA A 50 2.25 15.06 -8.73
CA ALA A 50 2.25 13.80 -9.47
C ALA A 50 0.95 13.04 -9.20
N TRP A 51 0.57 13.00 -7.92
CA TRP A 51 -0.71 12.47 -7.45
C TRP A 51 -1.06 13.02 -6.07
N ALA A 52 -2.35 13.05 -5.76
CA ALA A 52 -2.87 13.39 -4.43
C ALA A 52 -4.15 12.60 -4.16
N ARG A 53 -4.26 11.98 -2.98
CA ARG A 53 -5.38 11.09 -2.61
C ARG A 53 -5.71 11.19 -1.13
N ILE A 54 -6.96 10.95 -0.78
CA ILE A 54 -7.39 10.73 0.60
C ILE A 54 -7.50 9.23 0.83
N SER A 55 -6.72 8.70 1.77
CA SER A 55 -6.69 7.27 2.10
C SER A 55 -7.07 7.06 3.58
N PRO A 56 -7.64 5.91 3.96
CA PRO A 56 -7.84 5.55 5.36
C PRO A 56 -6.51 5.63 6.13
N GLY A 57 -6.52 6.23 7.34
CA GLY A 57 -5.34 6.43 8.17
C GLY A 57 -5.47 5.76 9.54
N PRO A 58 -4.35 5.55 10.27
CA PRO A 58 -4.35 5.00 11.61
C PRO A 58 -5.26 5.77 12.57
N ALA A 59 -5.89 5.05 13.49
CA ALA A 59 -6.58 5.67 14.64
C ALA A 59 -5.65 6.66 15.36
N MET A 60 -6.16 7.87 15.61
CA MET A 60 -5.64 8.75 16.63
C MET A 60 -6.15 8.27 18.01
N ARG A 61 -5.57 8.81 19.09
CA ARG A 61 -5.90 8.46 20.49
C ARG A 61 -7.41 8.50 20.84
N ASN A 62 -8.27 9.10 20.01
CA ASN A 62 -9.71 9.26 20.26
C ASN A 62 -10.63 8.33 19.45
N GLY A 63 -10.10 7.37 18.68
CA GLY A 63 -10.92 6.32 18.05
C GLY A 63 -11.80 6.74 16.85
N ASP A 64 -11.68 7.96 16.34
CA ASP A 64 -12.39 8.40 15.13
C ASP A 64 -11.84 7.69 13.86
N ASN A 65 -12.72 7.41 12.88
CA ASN A 65 -12.34 7.00 11.52
C ASN A 65 -11.48 8.11 10.89
N ASN A 66 -10.16 7.91 10.86
CA ASN A 66 -9.23 8.91 10.38
C ASN A 66 -8.86 8.67 8.93
N TYR A 67 -8.64 9.77 8.24
CA TYR A 67 -8.13 9.78 6.88
C TYR A 67 -6.88 10.64 6.82
N ARG A 68 -6.04 10.32 5.84
CA ARG A 68 -4.78 10.99 5.53
C ARG A 68 -4.86 11.54 4.11
N LEU A 69 -4.36 12.76 3.91
CA LEU A 69 -4.00 13.25 2.59
C LEU A 69 -2.61 12.73 2.25
N CYS A 70 -2.52 11.86 1.26
CA CYS A 70 -1.27 11.41 0.64
C CYS A 70 -1.00 12.29 -0.58
N ILE A 71 0.23 12.78 -0.73
CA ILE A 71 0.63 13.59 -1.89
C ILE A 71 2.07 13.27 -2.31
N GLY A 72 2.25 12.99 -3.60
CA GLY A 72 3.54 12.87 -4.26
C GLY A 72 3.83 14.09 -5.12
N PHE A 73 4.94 14.78 -4.85
CA PHE A 73 5.34 15.95 -5.65
C PHE A 73 6.09 15.54 -6.93
N ARG A 74 5.94 16.37 -7.98
CA ARG A 74 6.88 16.44 -9.09
C ARG A 74 8.09 17.27 -8.62
N ASN A 75 9.02 16.64 -7.93
CA ASN A 75 10.30 17.21 -7.47
C ASN A 75 11.45 16.78 -8.40
N ILE A 76 12.70 17.08 -8.03
CA ILE A 76 13.88 16.62 -8.78
C ILE A 76 14.04 15.08 -8.78
N GLY A 77 13.52 14.41 -7.76
CA GLY A 77 13.62 12.96 -7.56
C GLY A 77 14.67 12.55 -6.52
N CYS A 78 14.82 11.25 -6.32
CA CYS A 78 15.66 10.67 -5.26
C CYS A 78 17.17 10.71 -5.59
N LYS A 79 18.00 11.40 -4.78
CA LYS A 79 19.47 11.45 -5.01
C LYS A 79 20.16 10.11 -4.92
N TYR A 80 19.63 9.18 -4.13
CA TYR A 80 20.23 7.85 -4.04
C TYR A 80 20.22 7.14 -5.39
N ARG A 81 19.21 7.38 -6.24
CA ARG A 81 19.19 6.83 -7.61
C ARG A 81 20.38 7.30 -8.45
N GLU A 82 20.76 8.57 -8.30
CA GLU A 82 21.90 9.16 -9.01
C GLU A 82 23.25 8.71 -8.46
N GLN A 83 23.34 8.56 -7.12
CA GLN A 83 24.58 8.24 -6.42
C GLN A 83 24.88 6.74 -6.33
N ASP A 84 23.85 5.92 -6.47
CA ASP A 84 23.97 4.47 -6.49
C ASP A 84 24.97 4.02 -7.57
N ARG A 85 25.82 3.05 -7.22
CA ARG A 85 26.92 2.60 -8.09
C ARG A 85 26.44 1.96 -9.39
N MET A 86 25.21 1.45 -9.41
CA MET A 86 24.61 0.85 -10.58
C MET A 86 23.86 1.88 -11.43
N GLY A 87 23.69 3.12 -10.95
CA GLY A 87 22.87 4.15 -11.58
C GLY A 87 21.39 3.80 -11.63
N LEU A 88 20.94 2.91 -10.73
CA LEU A 88 19.57 2.40 -10.71
C LEU A 88 18.85 2.85 -9.45
N GLY A 89 19.54 2.99 -8.32
CA GLY A 89 18.90 3.14 -7.01
C GLY A 89 18.12 1.89 -6.63
N CYS A 90 16.97 2.06 -5.99
CA CYS A 90 16.12 0.93 -5.59
C CYS A 90 15.64 0.14 -6.83
N LEU A 91 15.78 -1.19 -6.79
CA LEU A 91 15.42 -2.08 -7.89
C LEU A 91 13.90 -2.23 -8.05
N ASN A 92 13.14 -1.97 -6.99
CA ASN A 92 11.68 -2.16 -6.92
C ASN A 92 10.90 -0.82 -6.96
N CYS A 93 11.58 0.33 -6.92
CA CYS A 93 10.92 1.63 -6.92
C CYS A 93 10.54 2.08 -8.33
N GLY A 94 9.26 2.40 -8.54
CA GLY A 94 8.74 3.01 -9.77
C GLY A 94 8.44 4.51 -9.66
N TYR A 95 8.45 5.09 -8.44
CA TYR A 95 8.03 6.47 -8.19
C TYR A 95 8.87 7.52 -8.92
N TYR A 96 10.10 7.19 -9.34
CA TYR A 96 10.94 8.10 -10.13
C TYR A 96 10.24 8.59 -11.41
N ALA A 97 9.32 7.78 -11.95
CA ALA A 97 8.59 8.10 -13.18
C ALA A 97 7.62 9.29 -13.02
N GLY A 98 7.18 9.57 -11.79
CA GLY A 98 6.32 10.69 -11.44
C GLY A 98 7.08 11.99 -11.11
N THR A 99 8.41 11.98 -11.10
CA THR A 99 9.24 13.15 -10.79
C THR A 99 9.34 14.14 -11.96
N ALA A 100 9.90 15.32 -11.72
CA ALA A 100 10.16 16.31 -12.76
C ALA A 100 11.49 16.09 -13.50
N PHE A 101 12.39 15.25 -12.97
CA PHE A 101 13.76 15.03 -13.47
C PHE A 101 14.62 16.31 -13.58
N ARG A 102 14.19 17.40 -12.92
CA ARG A 102 14.86 18.70 -12.89
C ARG A 102 14.50 19.45 -11.62
N ASP A 103 15.30 20.46 -11.29
CA ASP A 103 14.99 21.36 -10.18
C ASP A 103 13.62 22.02 -10.37
N VAL A 104 12.86 22.05 -9.27
CA VAL A 104 11.56 22.70 -9.19
C VAL A 104 11.61 23.69 -8.04
N ASP A 105 11.29 24.95 -8.32
CA ASP A 105 11.38 26.02 -7.34
C ASP A 105 10.31 25.89 -6.25
N THR A 106 10.56 26.57 -5.11
CA THR A 106 9.68 26.54 -3.93
C THR A 106 8.23 26.93 -4.25
N HIS A 107 8.01 27.96 -5.06
CA HIS A 107 6.66 28.44 -5.36
C HIS A 107 5.88 27.42 -6.18
N THR A 108 6.56 26.74 -7.11
CA THR A 108 5.97 25.66 -7.90
C THR A 108 5.58 24.45 -7.03
N ILE A 109 6.45 23.99 -6.12
CA ILE A 109 6.11 22.91 -5.17
C ILE A 109 4.97 23.33 -4.22
N GLU A 110 4.97 24.57 -3.74
CA GLU A 110 3.87 25.10 -2.92
C GLU A 110 2.54 25.06 -3.68
N LYS A 111 2.54 25.46 -4.96
CA LYS A 111 1.37 25.33 -5.83
C LYS A 111 0.91 23.88 -6.01
N GLN A 112 1.83 22.93 -6.16
CA GLN A 112 1.47 21.50 -6.21
C GLN A 112 0.73 21.09 -4.92
N PHE A 113 1.20 21.51 -3.75
CA PHE A 113 0.50 21.19 -2.51
C PHE A 113 -0.90 21.81 -2.45
N VAL A 114 -1.03 23.10 -2.81
CA VAL A 114 -2.32 23.80 -2.86
C VAL A 114 -3.28 23.16 -3.88
N ASN A 115 -2.78 22.77 -5.05
CA ASN A 115 -3.59 22.13 -6.08
C ASN A 115 -3.99 20.71 -5.68
N GLY A 116 -3.12 19.94 -5.02
CA GLY A 116 -3.47 18.64 -4.43
C GLY A 116 -4.57 18.76 -3.38
N LEU A 117 -4.53 19.78 -2.54
CA LEU A 117 -5.61 20.09 -1.59
C LEU A 117 -6.93 20.44 -2.31
N ARG A 118 -6.88 21.23 -3.39
CA ARG A 118 -8.06 21.57 -4.20
C ARG A 118 -8.65 20.33 -4.89
N GLN A 119 -7.80 19.48 -5.46
CA GLN A 119 -8.23 18.25 -6.13
C GLN A 119 -8.95 17.32 -5.16
N THR A 120 -8.40 17.14 -3.96
CA THR A 120 -8.97 16.26 -2.93
C THR A 120 -10.14 16.88 -2.17
N SER A 121 -10.34 18.21 -2.24
CA SER A 121 -11.48 18.88 -1.59
C SER A 121 -12.86 18.47 -2.11
N ARG A 122 -12.92 17.76 -3.24
CA ARG A 122 -14.16 17.19 -3.80
C ARG A 122 -14.64 15.96 -3.04
N GLU A 123 -13.77 15.32 -2.27
CA GLU A 123 -14.14 14.22 -1.39
C GLU A 123 -14.91 14.77 -0.18
N THR A 124 -15.97 14.06 0.25
CA THR A 124 -16.76 14.44 1.43
C THR A 124 -16.02 14.19 2.75
N VAL A 125 -14.95 13.40 2.68
CA VAL A 125 -14.22 12.87 3.81
C VAL A 125 -13.21 13.86 4.38
N ARG A 126 -13.25 14.07 5.70
CA ARG A 126 -12.29 14.93 6.41
C ARG A 126 -11.04 14.13 6.79
N PHE A 127 -9.87 14.73 6.62
CA PHE A 127 -8.58 14.18 7.04
C PHE A 127 -7.93 15.01 8.14
N ASN A 128 -7.07 14.37 8.94
CA ASN A 128 -6.32 15.00 10.04
C ASN A 128 -4.81 14.74 9.98
N ALA A 129 -4.35 14.14 8.88
CA ALA A 129 -2.96 13.90 8.62
C ALA A 129 -2.61 14.26 7.18
N VAL A 130 -1.37 14.73 6.98
CA VAL A 130 -0.78 14.93 5.65
C VAL A 130 0.49 14.11 5.58
N GLU A 131 0.65 13.33 4.52
CA GLU A 131 1.82 12.50 4.25
C GLU A 131 2.44 12.95 2.93
N PHE A 132 3.67 13.46 3.00
CA PHE A 132 4.47 13.77 1.82
C PHE A 132 5.19 12.49 1.38
N LEU A 133 4.61 11.83 0.38
CA LEU A 133 5.07 10.56 -0.20
C LEU A 133 5.80 10.85 -1.52
N SER A 134 6.83 11.68 -1.42
CA SER A 134 7.57 12.17 -2.58
C SER A 134 8.75 11.28 -2.85
N ASP A 135 9.00 10.91 -4.11
CA ASP A 135 10.18 10.13 -4.49
C ASP A 135 11.44 10.88 -4.06
N GLY A 136 12.09 10.38 -3.01
CA GLY A 136 13.23 11.04 -2.40
C GLY A 136 13.17 11.19 -0.88
N SER A 137 13.96 12.13 -0.38
CA SER A 137 14.15 12.46 1.02
C SER A 137 13.77 13.91 1.27
N PHE A 138 12.63 14.12 1.91
CA PHE A 138 12.14 15.44 2.32
C PHE A 138 13.16 16.21 3.18
N LEU A 139 13.96 15.50 3.99
CA LEU A 139 15.00 16.10 4.84
C LEU A 139 16.30 16.40 4.09
N ASN A 140 16.48 15.93 2.86
CA ASN A 140 17.63 16.25 2.03
C ASN A 140 17.43 17.63 1.38
N PRO A 141 18.23 18.66 1.73
CA PRO A 141 18.07 19.99 1.18
C PRO A 141 18.35 20.07 -0.32
N ASP A 142 19.04 19.08 -0.89
CA ASP A 142 19.30 19.01 -2.33
C ASP A 142 18.10 18.44 -3.13
N GLU A 143 17.15 17.77 -2.46
CA GLU A 143 15.93 17.25 -3.10
C GLU A 143 14.73 18.12 -2.78
N LEU A 144 14.68 18.66 -1.55
CA LEU A 144 13.68 19.62 -1.11
C LEU A 144 14.31 20.70 -0.24
N GLY A 145 14.54 21.86 -0.85
CA GLY A 145 15.20 23.00 -0.22
C GLY A 145 14.49 23.51 1.04
N ARG A 146 15.26 24.18 1.92
CA ARG A 146 14.76 24.70 3.21
C ARG A 146 13.59 25.67 3.05
N ASP A 147 13.63 26.54 2.05
CA ASP A 147 12.52 27.48 1.78
C ASP A 147 11.23 26.74 1.42
N THR A 148 11.34 25.64 0.67
CA THR A 148 10.20 24.76 0.37
C THR A 148 9.66 24.08 1.62
N GLN A 149 10.52 23.57 2.49
CA GLN A 149 10.10 23.03 3.78
C GLN A 149 9.35 24.07 4.62
N VAL A 150 9.85 25.32 4.68
CA VAL A 150 9.20 26.44 5.37
C VAL A 150 7.83 26.76 4.78
N ALA A 151 7.72 26.85 3.45
CA ALA A 151 6.46 27.13 2.78
C ALA A 151 5.38 26.06 3.10
N LEU A 152 5.74 24.79 2.93
CA LEU A 152 4.84 23.66 3.17
C LEU A 152 4.42 23.56 4.65
N PHE A 153 5.38 23.63 5.58
CA PHE A 153 5.09 23.56 7.01
C PHE A 153 4.34 24.80 7.51
N GLY A 154 4.59 25.96 6.90
CA GLY A 154 3.82 27.18 7.13
C GLY A 154 2.34 27.00 6.80
N LEU A 155 2.01 26.35 5.69
CA LEU A 155 0.63 25.99 5.35
C LEU A 155 0.04 24.98 6.35
N LEU A 156 0.76 23.91 6.68
CA LEU A 156 0.31 22.89 7.64
C LEU A 156 0.03 23.46 9.03
N SER A 157 0.86 24.40 9.49
CA SER A 157 0.71 25.07 10.79
C SER A 157 -0.59 25.89 10.88
N ARG A 158 -1.16 26.31 9.75
CA ARG A 158 -2.44 27.05 9.68
C ARG A 158 -3.66 26.14 9.56
N MET A 159 -3.47 24.82 9.42
CA MET A 159 -4.57 23.85 9.28
C MET A 159 -4.91 23.23 10.64
N PRO A 160 -5.98 23.66 11.33
CA PRO A 160 -6.26 23.27 12.73
C PRO A 160 -6.62 21.79 12.89
N ARG A 161 -7.15 21.15 11.83
CA ARG A 161 -7.50 19.72 11.84
C ARG A 161 -6.28 18.82 11.69
N ILE A 162 -5.22 19.31 11.05
CA ILE A 162 -4.02 18.50 10.80
C ILE A 162 -3.23 18.41 12.09
N LYS A 163 -3.12 17.19 12.61
CA LYS A 163 -2.33 16.85 13.80
C LYS A 163 -1.05 16.14 13.41
N ARG A 164 -1.11 15.22 12.44
CA ARG A 164 0.03 14.36 12.08
C ARG A 164 0.59 14.77 10.71
N ILE A 165 1.90 14.97 10.65
CA ILE A 165 2.61 15.25 9.40
C ILE A 165 3.64 14.16 9.21
N LEU A 166 3.57 13.42 8.10
CA LEU A 166 4.58 12.45 7.72
C LEU A 166 5.46 13.03 6.61
N VAL A 167 6.77 12.90 6.78
CA VAL A 167 7.77 13.20 5.74
C VAL A 167 8.61 11.96 5.47
N GLU A 168 8.83 11.63 4.20
CA GLU A 168 9.72 10.52 3.84
C GLU A 168 11.17 10.97 3.78
N SER A 169 12.08 10.14 4.30
CA SER A 169 13.51 10.41 4.28
C SER A 169 14.35 9.14 4.35
N ARG A 170 15.50 9.16 3.68
CA ARG A 170 16.57 8.20 3.96
C ARG A 170 17.20 8.47 5.34
N PRO A 171 17.72 7.44 6.03
CA PRO A 171 18.18 7.55 7.42
C PRO A 171 19.35 8.52 7.61
N GLU A 172 20.23 8.67 6.61
CA GLU A 172 21.39 9.56 6.67
C GLU A 172 21.01 11.06 6.77
N TYR A 173 19.81 11.45 6.33
CA TYR A 173 19.33 12.84 6.42
C TYR A 173 18.55 13.11 7.73
N VAL A 174 18.37 12.11 8.59
CA VAL A 174 17.67 12.27 9.86
C VAL A 174 18.63 12.84 10.90
N GLU A 175 18.77 14.17 10.89
CA GLU A 175 19.65 14.90 11.81
C GLU A 175 18.88 15.73 12.84
N LYS A 176 19.46 15.86 14.04
CA LYS A 176 18.86 16.62 15.16
C LYS A 176 18.47 18.04 14.76
N GLY A 177 19.34 18.75 14.02
CA GLY A 177 19.07 20.12 13.57
C GLY A 177 17.87 20.21 12.63
N GLY A 178 17.76 19.30 11.67
CA GLY A 178 16.64 19.23 10.73
C GLY A 178 15.31 18.93 11.42
N LEU A 179 15.30 17.99 12.36
CA LEU A 179 14.09 17.64 13.13
C LEU A 179 13.61 18.81 14.00
N LEU A 180 14.51 19.43 14.76
CA LEU A 180 14.18 20.58 15.62
C LEU A 180 13.69 21.78 14.79
N PHE A 181 14.29 22.01 13.62
CA PHE A 181 13.86 23.03 12.68
C PHE A 181 12.39 22.82 12.25
N LEU A 182 12.06 21.63 11.73
CA LEU A 182 10.70 21.33 11.29
C LEU A 182 9.68 21.38 12.43
N LEU A 183 10.02 20.82 13.59
CA LEU A 183 9.15 20.86 14.77
C LEU A 183 8.89 22.29 15.27
N GLY A 184 9.88 23.18 15.12
CA GLY A 184 9.74 24.60 15.47
C GLY A 184 8.77 25.37 14.58
N LEU A 185 8.51 24.88 13.36
CA LEU A 185 7.51 25.44 12.44
C LEU A 185 6.08 24.93 12.74
N LEU A 186 5.96 23.81 13.45
CA LEU A 186 4.69 23.17 13.76
C LEU A 186 4.07 23.70 15.06
N ARG A 187 2.73 23.71 15.11
CA ARG A 187 2.01 24.00 16.35
C ARG A 187 2.27 22.93 17.41
N GLN A 188 2.08 23.27 18.69
CA GLN A 188 2.31 22.35 19.82
C GLN A 188 1.45 21.08 19.78
N ASP A 189 0.28 21.13 19.15
CA ASP A 189 -0.63 19.99 18.98
C ASP A 189 -0.34 19.14 17.73
N GLN A 190 0.74 19.44 17.02
CA GLN A 190 1.19 18.73 15.82
C GLN A 190 2.43 17.88 16.08
N TRP A 191 2.45 16.71 15.46
CA TRP A 191 3.49 15.67 15.58
C TRP A 191 4.09 15.40 14.20
N LEU A 192 5.39 15.15 14.18
CA LEU A 192 6.15 14.78 13.01
C LEU A 192 6.39 13.26 12.98
N GLU A 193 6.14 12.65 11.84
CA GLU A 193 6.51 11.28 11.55
C GLU A 193 7.56 11.26 10.45
N VAL A 194 8.67 10.57 10.70
CA VAL A 194 9.72 10.35 9.70
C VAL A 194 9.51 8.97 9.11
N GLY A 195 9.00 8.92 7.88
CA GLY A 195 8.90 7.71 7.08
C GLY A 195 10.26 7.31 6.54
N ILE A 196 10.70 6.09 6.83
CA ILE A 196 11.98 5.57 6.34
C ILE A 196 11.72 4.23 5.63
N GLY A 197 12.18 4.14 4.38
CA GLY A 197 12.17 2.92 3.59
C GLY A 197 13.14 1.86 4.15
N PHE A 198 12.80 1.22 5.26
CA PHE A 198 13.63 0.20 5.91
C PHE A 198 13.62 -1.13 5.15
N GLU A 199 12.49 -1.45 4.52
CA GLU A 199 12.19 -2.57 3.64
C GLU A 199 12.30 -3.97 4.26
N SER A 200 13.45 -4.32 4.82
CA SER A 200 13.71 -5.60 5.47
C SER A 200 14.83 -5.44 6.51
N SER A 201 14.79 -6.21 7.58
CA SER A 201 15.88 -6.30 8.56
C SER A 201 17.05 -7.18 8.10
N ASP A 202 16.85 -8.02 7.08
CA ASP A 202 17.90 -8.80 6.45
C ASP A 202 18.61 -7.93 5.40
N GLU A 203 19.89 -7.63 5.66
CA GLU A 203 20.70 -6.80 4.77
C GLU A 203 20.93 -7.45 3.41
N PHE A 204 20.92 -8.79 3.29
CA PHE A 204 21.02 -9.43 1.98
C PHE A 204 19.77 -9.11 1.14
N ILE A 205 18.58 -9.21 1.73
CA ILE A 205 17.34 -8.88 1.03
C ILE A 205 17.35 -7.39 0.68
N ARG A 206 17.64 -6.52 1.64
CA ARG A 206 17.61 -5.08 1.43
C ARG A 206 18.66 -4.57 0.43
N GLU A 207 19.86 -5.13 0.40
CA GLU A 207 20.94 -4.64 -0.47
C GLU A 207 21.00 -5.37 -1.82
N VAL A 208 20.67 -6.67 -1.90
CA VAL A 208 20.75 -7.44 -3.15
C VAL A 208 19.39 -7.53 -3.86
N CYS A 209 18.30 -7.74 -3.12
CA CYS A 209 16.97 -7.88 -3.73
C CYS A 209 16.31 -6.52 -3.96
N ILE A 210 16.68 -5.50 -3.16
CA ILE A 210 16.05 -4.18 -3.17
C ILE A 210 17.03 -3.06 -3.57
N ASN A 211 18.31 -3.16 -3.20
CA ASN A 211 19.32 -2.12 -3.35
C ASN A 211 18.89 -0.82 -2.66
N LYS A 212 18.78 -0.82 -1.33
CA LYS A 212 18.42 0.38 -0.56
C LYS A 212 19.64 1.23 -0.18
N GLY A 213 20.83 0.66 -0.11
CA GLY A 213 22.07 1.40 0.04
C GLY A 213 22.29 1.98 1.43
N PHE A 214 21.80 1.31 2.48
CA PHE A 214 22.15 1.64 3.86
C PHE A 214 22.05 0.40 4.78
N SER A 215 22.89 0.36 5.81
CA SER A 215 22.92 -0.74 6.78
C SER A 215 21.93 -0.57 7.93
N ASN A 216 21.70 -1.65 8.68
CA ASN A 216 20.91 -1.66 9.90
C ASN A 216 21.45 -0.67 10.93
N GLU A 217 22.78 -0.51 10.98
CA GLU A 217 23.43 0.46 11.86
C GLU A 217 23.05 1.90 11.48
N GLU A 218 22.97 2.22 10.20
CA GLU A 218 22.58 3.56 9.73
C GLU A 218 21.12 3.87 10.06
N PHE A 219 20.24 2.88 9.89
CA PHE A 219 18.87 2.98 10.34
C PHE A 219 18.77 3.17 11.87
N GLU A 220 19.50 2.36 12.67
CA GLU A 220 19.55 2.51 14.13
C GLU A 220 20.07 3.90 14.55
N ARG A 221 21.06 4.46 13.84
CA ARG A 221 21.57 5.82 14.10
C ARG A 221 20.48 6.88 13.93
N SER A 222 19.64 6.77 12.89
CA SER A 222 18.52 7.71 12.69
C SER A 222 17.51 7.67 13.86
N ILE A 223 17.23 6.48 14.40
CA ILE A 223 16.37 6.32 15.58
C ILE A 223 17.07 6.88 16.84
N ALA A 224 18.36 6.66 16.99
CA ALA A 224 19.16 7.20 18.09
C ALA A 224 19.15 8.74 18.10
N VAL A 225 19.16 9.39 16.93
CA VAL A 225 19.03 10.85 16.82
C VAL A 225 17.72 11.32 17.44
N ILE A 226 16.59 10.66 17.12
CA ILE A 226 15.27 10.99 17.69
C ILE A 226 15.26 10.74 19.20
N SER A 227 15.83 9.61 19.65
CA SER A 227 15.95 9.28 21.08
C SER A 227 16.76 10.34 21.87
N SER A 228 17.74 10.97 21.24
CA SER A 228 18.58 12.02 21.84
C SER A 228 17.91 13.40 21.96
N LEU A 229 16.71 13.57 21.42
CA LEU A 229 15.95 14.82 21.56
C LEU A 229 15.52 15.01 23.02
N GLY A 230 15.57 16.25 23.50
CA GLY A 230 15.00 16.61 24.81
C GLY A 230 13.48 16.78 24.73
N GLU A 231 12.81 16.76 25.88
CA GLU A 231 11.39 17.13 25.94
C GLU A 231 11.18 18.63 25.71
N PRO A 232 10.05 19.06 25.09
CA PRO A 232 8.92 18.23 24.63
C PRO A 232 9.08 17.69 23.19
N TRP A 233 10.27 17.82 22.58
CA TRP A 233 10.47 17.50 21.16
C TRP A 233 10.43 16.01 20.88
N ARG A 234 11.00 15.19 21.78
CA ARG A 234 11.06 13.74 21.62
C ARG A 234 9.67 13.10 21.55
N GLU A 235 8.73 13.55 22.38
CA GLU A 235 7.34 13.07 22.35
C GLU A 235 6.57 13.46 21.08
N ARG A 236 7.05 14.45 20.34
CA ARG A 236 6.42 14.98 19.12
C ARG A 236 7.01 14.42 17.83
N VAL A 237 7.95 13.47 17.92
CA VAL A 237 8.55 12.80 16.75
C VAL A 237 8.46 11.29 16.88
N SER A 238 8.10 10.61 15.79
CA SER A 238 8.17 9.15 15.70
C SER A 238 8.65 8.67 14.34
N VAL A 239 9.02 7.40 14.25
CA VAL A 239 9.44 6.75 13.00
C VAL A 239 8.29 5.95 12.43
N VAL A 240 8.14 6.00 11.09
CA VAL A 240 7.33 5.03 10.34
C VAL A 240 8.30 4.21 9.49
N ALA A 241 8.46 2.93 9.82
CA ALA A 241 9.40 2.06 9.13
C ALA A 241 8.66 1.27 8.06
N TYR A 242 8.95 1.54 6.79
CA TYR A 242 8.28 0.88 5.69
C TYR A 242 8.92 -0.48 5.47
N LEU A 243 8.10 -1.50 5.22
CA LEU A 243 8.51 -2.87 4.99
C LEU A 243 7.88 -3.35 3.68
N LEU A 244 8.71 -3.58 2.67
CA LEU A 244 8.25 -4.05 1.37
C LEU A 244 7.84 -5.52 1.47
N VAL A 245 6.56 -5.81 1.25
CA VAL A 245 6.06 -7.18 1.24
C VAL A 245 6.28 -7.77 -0.15
N LYS A 246 7.05 -8.86 -0.20
CA LYS A 246 7.43 -9.62 -1.39
C LYS A 246 8.31 -8.84 -2.38
N PRO A 247 9.52 -8.40 -1.97
CA PRO A 247 10.52 -7.89 -2.91
C PRO A 247 10.93 -8.97 -3.93
N ALA A 248 11.69 -8.55 -4.95
CA ALA A 248 12.24 -9.46 -5.96
C ALA A 248 12.90 -10.70 -5.34
N PHE A 249 12.82 -11.84 -6.04
CA PHE A 249 13.36 -13.15 -5.67
C PHE A 249 12.67 -13.90 -4.52
N LEU A 250 11.87 -13.24 -3.68
CA LEU A 250 11.20 -13.90 -2.56
C LEU A 250 9.90 -14.58 -3.00
N THR A 251 9.66 -15.78 -2.46
CA THR A 251 8.33 -16.39 -2.50
C THR A 251 7.39 -15.69 -1.53
N GLN A 252 6.08 -15.92 -1.63
CA GLN A 252 5.13 -15.34 -0.66
C GLN A 252 5.43 -15.83 0.76
N LYS A 253 5.72 -17.13 0.93
CA LYS A 253 6.11 -17.71 2.21
C LYS A 253 7.37 -17.07 2.80
N GLU A 254 8.46 -16.96 2.03
CA GLU A 254 9.69 -16.32 2.50
C GLU A 254 9.46 -14.86 2.88
N SER A 255 8.65 -14.13 2.10
CA SER A 255 8.31 -12.75 2.42
C SER A 255 7.51 -12.63 3.73
N ILE A 256 6.59 -13.54 4.01
CA ILE A 256 5.84 -13.54 5.27
C ILE A 256 6.82 -13.68 6.45
N GLU A 257 7.79 -14.61 6.33
CA GLU A 257 8.80 -14.80 7.36
C GLU A 257 9.73 -13.58 7.52
N ASP A 258 10.16 -12.97 6.42
CA ASP A 258 11.02 -11.78 6.42
C ASP A 258 10.33 -10.59 7.13
N ILE A 259 9.06 -10.37 6.82
CA ILE A 259 8.27 -9.32 7.45
C ILE A 259 8.15 -9.58 8.96
N VAL A 260 7.82 -10.80 9.37
CA VAL A 260 7.72 -11.14 10.81
C VAL A 260 9.06 -10.98 11.53
N ALA A 261 10.16 -11.37 10.92
CA ALA A 261 11.51 -11.16 11.47
C ALA A 261 11.82 -9.66 11.60
N SER A 262 11.47 -8.87 10.59
CA SER A 262 11.66 -7.42 10.56
C SER A 262 10.82 -6.70 11.61
N LEU A 263 9.57 -7.12 11.83
CA LEU A 263 8.72 -6.58 12.91
C LEU A 263 9.31 -6.85 14.30
N LYS A 264 9.86 -8.06 14.53
CA LYS A 264 10.56 -8.40 15.77
C LYS A 264 11.82 -7.56 15.96
N TYR A 265 12.54 -7.26 14.88
CA TYR A 265 13.69 -6.35 14.92
C TYR A 265 13.27 -4.93 15.30
N LEU A 266 12.27 -4.36 14.63
CA LEU A 266 11.75 -3.02 14.92
C LEU A 266 11.24 -2.89 16.37
N ARG A 267 10.57 -3.92 16.90
CA ARG A 267 10.12 -3.95 18.30
C ARG A 267 11.30 -3.81 19.27
N LYS A 268 12.40 -4.53 19.04
CA LYS A 268 13.61 -4.44 19.87
C LYS A 268 14.22 -3.03 19.83
N LEU A 269 14.17 -2.36 18.66
CA LEU A 269 14.67 -0.99 18.53
C LEU A 269 13.79 0.01 19.29
N GLU A 270 12.48 -0.12 19.22
CA GLU A 270 11.55 0.71 19.99
C GLU A 270 11.78 0.57 21.50
N GLU A 271 11.96 -0.65 22.00
CA GLU A 271 12.30 -0.93 23.41
C GLU A 271 13.65 -0.31 23.81
N LYS A 272 14.67 -0.48 22.95
CA LYS A 272 16.04 0.00 23.19
C LYS A 272 16.13 1.52 23.23
N TYR A 273 15.57 2.19 22.22
CA TYR A 273 15.71 3.63 22.02
C TYR A 273 14.58 4.45 22.64
N ARG A 274 13.48 3.81 23.07
CA ARG A 274 12.28 4.48 23.59
C ARG A 274 11.73 5.53 22.62
N VAL A 275 11.76 5.19 21.33
CA VAL A 275 11.22 5.97 20.23
C VAL A 275 10.10 5.15 19.62
N ARG A 276 8.92 5.75 19.45
CA ARG A 276 7.79 5.06 18.81
C ARG A 276 8.15 4.73 17.36
N ILE A 277 7.99 3.46 16.99
CA ILE A 277 8.19 2.99 15.61
C ILE A 277 6.89 2.33 15.15
N ALA A 278 6.26 2.90 14.13
CA ALA A 278 5.10 2.31 13.47
C ALA A 278 5.55 1.58 12.19
N PRO A 279 5.49 0.24 12.13
CA PRO A 279 5.74 -0.47 10.88
C PRO A 279 4.63 -0.19 9.87
N LYS A 280 4.99 0.06 8.62
CA LYS A 280 4.07 0.20 7.49
C LYS A 280 4.40 -0.89 6.47
N LEU A 281 3.51 -1.86 6.33
CA LEU A 281 3.62 -2.88 5.30
C LEU A 281 3.27 -2.24 3.96
N GLU A 282 4.15 -2.37 2.98
CA GLU A 282 3.95 -1.89 1.62
C GLU A 282 3.82 -3.12 0.70
N PRO A 283 2.60 -3.59 0.41
CA PRO A 283 2.36 -4.66 -0.55
C PRO A 283 3.00 -4.35 -1.91
N ALA A 284 3.94 -5.18 -2.36
CA ALA A 284 4.65 -4.93 -3.62
C ALA A 284 3.70 -4.95 -4.81
N ALA A 285 3.73 -3.85 -5.54
CA ALA A 285 3.12 -3.67 -6.85
C ALA A 285 4.16 -3.85 -7.95
N ILE A 286 3.73 -4.35 -9.11
CA ILE A 286 4.60 -4.42 -10.29
C ILE A 286 4.45 -3.12 -11.06
N VAL A 287 5.56 -2.39 -11.17
CA VAL A 287 5.64 -1.11 -11.90
C VAL A 287 6.66 -1.24 -13.02
N ASN A 288 6.39 -0.60 -14.16
CA ASN A 288 7.30 -0.63 -15.30
C ASN A 288 8.67 -0.03 -14.94
N GLY A 289 9.74 -0.47 -15.63
CA GLY A 289 11.10 -0.04 -15.34
C GLY A 289 11.69 -0.56 -14.01
N THR A 290 11.00 -1.47 -13.32
CA THR A 290 11.49 -2.13 -12.10
C THR A 290 11.97 -3.57 -12.34
N LEU A 291 12.76 -4.11 -11.41
CA LEU A 291 13.14 -5.52 -11.42
C LEU A 291 11.92 -6.44 -11.35
N LEU A 292 10.87 -6.04 -10.63
CA LEU A 292 9.62 -6.80 -10.57
C LEU A 292 8.97 -6.93 -11.95
N SER A 293 8.87 -5.82 -12.70
CA SER A 293 8.31 -5.88 -14.06
C SER A 293 9.15 -6.74 -15.01
N LEU A 294 10.48 -6.67 -14.90
CA LEU A 294 11.38 -7.49 -15.71
C LEU A 294 11.23 -8.99 -15.40
N LEU A 295 11.16 -9.36 -14.13
CA LEU A 295 10.99 -10.75 -13.68
C LEU A 295 9.57 -11.28 -13.96
N HIS A 296 8.56 -10.41 -13.91
CA HIS A 296 7.19 -10.76 -14.23
C HIS A 296 7.02 -11.07 -15.73
N GLN A 297 7.65 -10.29 -16.60
CA GLN A 297 7.60 -10.53 -18.05
C GLN A 297 8.34 -11.81 -18.47
N ASP A 298 9.40 -12.20 -17.75
CA ASP A 298 10.21 -13.37 -18.05
C ASP A 298 9.64 -14.66 -17.41
N LYS A 299 8.56 -15.20 -17.98
CA LYS A 299 7.86 -16.39 -17.48
C LYS A 299 8.73 -17.66 -17.40
N ASN A 300 9.85 -17.70 -18.13
CA ASN A 300 10.79 -18.83 -18.12
C ASN A 300 11.93 -18.66 -17.10
N SER A 301 12.03 -17.49 -16.48
CA SER A 301 13.05 -17.22 -15.47
C SER A 301 12.82 -18.12 -14.25
N PRO A 302 13.88 -18.70 -13.66
CA PRO A 302 13.77 -19.37 -12.36
C PRO A 302 13.47 -18.39 -11.20
N PHE A 303 13.40 -17.09 -11.51
CA PHE A 303 12.98 -16.01 -10.62
C PHE A 303 11.73 -15.30 -11.15
N HIS A 304 10.92 -15.96 -11.98
CA HIS A 304 9.66 -15.40 -12.45
C HIS A 304 8.87 -14.83 -11.28
N TYR A 305 8.50 -13.55 -11.40
CA TYR A 305 7.81 -12.85 -10.33
C TYR A 305 6.30 -12.94 -10.56
N GLU A 306 5.64 -13.71 -9.72
CA GLU A 306 4.18 -13.70 -9.62
C GLU A 306 3.73 -12.46 -8.83
N PRO A 307 2.55 -11.88 -9.11
CA PRO A 307 1.99 -10.83 -8.26
C PRO A 307 1.85 -11.25 -6.79
N LEU A 308 1.89 -10.29 -5.87
CA LEU A 308 1.64 -10.54 -4.46
C LEU A 308 0.14 -10.77 -4.22
N SER A 309 -0.20 -11.80 -3.43
CA SER A 309 -1.57 -12.00 -2.98
C SER A 309 -1.85 -11.32 -1.64
N TYR A 310 -3.04 -10.72 -1.48
CA TYR A 310 -3.46 -10.19 -0.19
C TYR A 310 -3.67 -11.27 0.89
N TRP A 311 -3.74 -12.55 0.51
CA TRP A 311 -3.65 -13.64 1.48
C TRP A 311 -2.36 -13.61 2.28
N ALA A 312 -1.22 -13.27 1.64
CA ALA A 312 0.05 -13.13 2.35
C ALA A 312 0.02 -11.98 3.36
N VAL A 313 -0.66 -10.88 3.03
CA VAL A 313 -0.84 -9.74 3.94
C VAL A 313 -1.72 -10.14 5.13
N LEU A 314 -2.84 -10.85 4.91
CA LEU A 314 -3.67 -11.37 5.99
C LEU A 314 -2.91 -12.38 6.87
N GLU A 315 -2.07 -13.22 6.28
CA GLU A 315 -1.25 -14.20 7.01
C GLU A 315 -0.23 -13.50 7.91
N ILE A 316 0.42 -12.43 7.42
CA ILE A 316 1.25 -11.55 8.25
C ILE A 316 0.44 -10.96 9.41
N LEU A 317 -0.74 -10.40 9.14
CA LEU A 317 -1.59 -9.78 10.16
C LEU A 317 -2.08 -10.80 11.20
N ALA A 318 -2.41 -12.03 10.81
CA ALA A 318 -2.76 -13.11 11.72
C ALA A 318 -1.57 -13.51 12.61
N ARG A 319 -0.35 -13.57 12.05
CA ARG A 319 0.88 -13.84 12.84
C ARG A 319 1.14 -12.74 13.86
N ILE A 320 0.90 -11.48 13.49
CA ILE A 320 1.00 -10.35 14.42
C ILE A 320 -0.04 -10.47 15.53
N ALA A 321 -1.29 -10.79 15.19
CA ALA A 321 -2.38 -10.94 16.15
C ALA A 321 -2.09 -12.01 17.21
N ARG A 322 -1.41 -13.09 16.80
CA ARG A 322 -1.04 -14.23 17.67
C ARG A 322 0.27 -14.03 18.44
N ASP A 323 1.09 -13.04 18.11
CA ASP A 323 2.33 -12.73 18.84
C ASP A 323 2.08 -11.57 19.83
N ASN A 324 2.05 -11.88 21.13
CA ASN A 324 1.79 -10.91 22.20
C ASN A 324 2.71 -9.67 22.22
N LYS A 325 3.91 -9.76 21.64
CA LYS A 325 4.82 -8.61 21.53
C LYS A 325 4.53 -7.76 20.30
N LEU A 326 4.02 -8.37 19.24
CA LEU A 326 3.73 -7.69 17.98
C LEU A 326 2.31 -7.15 17.93
N SER A 327 1.35 -7.76 18.61
CA SER A 327 -0.08 -7.37 18.59
C SER A 327 -0.35 -5.94 19.09
N SER A 328 0.58 -5.36 19.85
CA SER A 328 0.54 -3.96 20.29
C SER A 328 1.22 -2.97 19.34
N LEU A 329 1.80 -3.43 18.24
CA LEU A 329 2.36 -2.54 17.21
C LEU A 329 1.21 -1.81 16.51
N ASN A 330 1.39 -0.53 16.26
CA ASN A 330 0.49 0.24 15.41
C ASN A 330 0.86 0.00 13.93
N ILE A 331 0.42 -1.14 13.39
CA ILE A 331 0.73 -1.61 12.05
C ILE A 331 -0.11 -0.84 11.03
N ARG A 332 0.56 -0.32 10.00
CA ARG A 332 -0.07 0.34 8.86
C ARG A 332 0.12 -0.51 7.62
N ILE A 333 -0.80 -0.38 6.67
CA ILE A 333 -0.73 -1.06 5.37
C ILE A 333 -0.93 -0.01 4.27
N GLY A 334 -0.06 -0.02 3.26
CA GLY A 334 -0.20 0.79 2.05
C GLY A 334 -1.48 0.45 1.26
N ALA A 335 -2.07 1.46 0.62
CA ALA A 335 -3.21 1.26 -0.27
C ALA A 335 -2.75 1.10 -1.72
N ARG A 336 -3.51 0.39 -2.57
CA ARG A 336 -3.20 0.27 -4.02
C ARG A 336 -3.12 1.63 -4.71
N LYS A 337 -3.85 2.61 -4.18
CA LYS A 337 -3.94 3.98 -4.68
C LYS A 337 -2.87 4.93 -4.14
N ASP A 338 -1.97 4.46 -3.27
CA ASP A 338 -0.86 5.27 -2.77
C ASP A 338 0.30 5.36 -3.80
N MET A 339 0.05 4.98 -5.07
CA MET A 339 1.00 5.03 -6.19
C MET A 339 0.29 5.49 -7.47
N ASP A 340 1.02 6.18 -8.35
CA ASP A 340 0.51 6.81 -9.58
C ASP A 340 0.55 5.89 -10.81
N GLU A 341 1.61 5.10 -10.95
CA GLU A 341 1.81 4.23 -12.10
C GLU A 341 1.99 2.77 -11.66
N MET A 342 1.05 1.90 -12.03
CA MET A 342 1.07 0.48 -11.68
C MET A 342 0.68 -0.37 -12.87
N MET A 343 1.47 -1.41 -13.19
CA MET A 343 1.13 -2.39 -14.22
C MET A 343 0.25 -3.51 -13.66
N THR A 344 0.64 -4.04 -12.50
CA THR A 344 -0.05 -5.17 -11.88
C THR A 344 -0.11 -4.95 -10.38
N PRO A 345 -1.31 -4.73 -9.80
CA PRO A 345 -1.45 -4.59 -8.36
C PRO A 345 -1.20 -5.91 -7.63
N PRO A 346 -0.92 -5.88 -6.32
CA PRO A 346 -1.25 -7.04 -5.49
C PRO A 346 -2.76 -7.30 -5.56
N ALA A 347 -3.17 -8.56 -5.65
CA ALA A 347 -4.59 -8.95 -5.64
C ALA A 347 -4.75 -10.45 -5.33
N ILE A 348 -5.96 -10.87 -5.00
CA ILE A 348 -6.36 -12.28 -5.09
C ILE A 348 -6.79 -12.53 -6.53
N TYR A 349 -5.91 -13.16 -7.30
CA TYR A 349 -6.15 -13.50 -8.70
C TYR A 349 -6.95 -14.81 -8.85
N ASN A 350 -7.70 -14.91 -9.94
CA ASN A 350 -8.27 -16.18 -10.39
C ASN A 350 -7.18 -17.10 -10.98
N GLU A 351 -7.54 -18.34 -11.31
CA GLU A 351 -6.62 -19.34 -11.89
C GLU A 351 -5.99 -18.90 -13.22
N ASP A 352 -6.62 -17.95 -13.93
CA ASP A 352 -6.07 -17.37 -15.16
C ASP A 352 -4.84 -16.47 -14.92
N GLY A 353 -4.63 -16.02 -13.68
CA GLY A 353 -3.54 -15.13 -13.28
C GLY A 353 -3.70 -13.67 -13.75
N GLU A 354 -4.82 -13.32 -14.38
CA GLU A 354 -5.05 -12.03 -15.02
C GLU A 354 -6.23 -11.27 -14.39
N THR A 355 -7.34 -11.98 -14.11
CA THR A 355 -8.54 -11.40 -13.49
C THR A 355 -8.52 -11.53 -11.98
N PHE A 356 -9.24 -10.63 -11.30
CA PHE A 356 -9.33 -10.67 -9.84
C PHE A 356 -10.51 -11.54 -9.43
N HIS A 357 -10.33 -12.32 -8.37
CA HIS A 357 -11.44 -12.99 -7.73
C HIS A 357 -12.31 -11.94 -7.01
N PRO A 358 -13.66 -12.00 -6.99
CA PRO A 358 -14.49 -10.98 -6.33
C PRO A 358 -14.18 -10.80 -4.84
N PHE A 359 -13.69 -11.86 -4.20
CA PHE A 359 -13.23 -11.83 -2.80
C PHE A 359 -11.99 -10.95 -2.56
N ASP A 360 -11.24 -10.61 -3.61
CA ASP A 360 -10.14 -9.65 -3.56
C ASP A 360 -10.58 -8.32 -2.95
N PHE A 361 -11.72 -7.78 -3.42
CA PHE A 361 -12.29 -6.54 -2.89
C PHE A 361 -12.57 -6.65 -1.39
N VAL A 362 -13.18 -7.75 -0.94
CA VAL A 362 -13.55 -7.97 0.46
C VAL A 362 -12.32 -7.98 1.35
N VAL A 363 -11.28 -8.73 0.96
CA VAL A 363 -10.03 -8.80 1.72
C VAL A 363 -9.31 -7.46 1.73
N TYR A 364 -9.18 -6.83 0.56
CA TYR A 364 -8.54 -5.52 0.44
C TYR A 364 -9.23 -4.48 1.32
N GLU A 365 -10.55 -4.37 1.24
CA GLU A 365 -11.33 -3.40 2.01
C GLU A 365 -11.24 -3.69 3.51
N ALA A 366 -11.28 -4.97 3.94
CA ALA A 366 -11.08 -5.33 5.34
C ALA A 366 -9.70 -4.90 5.87
N ILE A 367 -8.64 -5.03 5.06
CA ILE A 367 -7.29 -4.55 5.39
C ILE A 367 -7.27 -3.02 5.49
N GLN A 368 -7.95 -2.31 4.58
CA GLN A 368 -8.02 -0.84 4.63
C GLN A 368 -8.84 -0.33 5.82
N LYS A 369 -9.91 -1.03 6.22
CA LYS A 369 -10.64 -0.74 7.46
C LYS A 369 -9.79 -1.03 8.69
N PHE A 370 -8.97 -2.08 8.67
CA PHE A 370 -8.02 -2.38 9.75
C PHE A 370 -7.01 -1.24 9.97
N ASN A 371 -6.58 -0.54 8.92
CA ASN A 371 -5.79 0.68 9.09
C ASN A 371 -6.49 1.67 10.04
N GLN A 372 -7.82 1.78 10.02
CA GLN A 372 -8.56 2.72 10.86
C GLN A 372 -8.75 2.19 12.29
N HIS A 373 -9.22 0.95 12.45
CA HIS A 373 -9.65 0.46 13.76
C HIS A 373 -8.61 -0.38 14.53
N GLN A 374 -7.57 -0.90 13.87
CA GLN A 374 -6.50 -1.72 14.48
C GLN A 374 -7.02 -2.91 15.32
N ASN A 375 -8.17 -3.48 14.93
CA ASN A 375 -8.84 -4.58 15.65
C ASN A 375 -8.73 -5.86 14.79
N PHE A 376 -7.93 -6.81 15.26
CA PHE A 376 -7.70 -8.07 14.55
C PHE A 376 -8.95 -8.94 14.48
N TYR A 377 -9.79 -8.97 15.51
CA TYR A 377 -11.03 -9.76 15.47
C TYR A 377 -11.98 -9.25 14.39
N ARG A 378 -12.15 -7.93 14.30
CA ARG A 378 -12.96 -7.30 13.24
C ARG A 378 -12.39 -7.54 11.84
N LEU A 379 -11.05 -7.50 11.69
CA LEU A 379 -10.37 -7.80 10.42
C LEU A 379 -10.73 -9.20 9.88
N PHE A 380 -10.94 -10.20 10.74
CA PHE A 380 -11.33 -11.56 10.31
C PHE A 380 -12.85 -11.79 10.34
N ALA A 381 -13.60 -11.02 11.12
CA ALA A 381 -15.05 -11.13 11.22
C ALA A 381 -15.75 -10.78 9.90
N ALA A 382 -15.41 -9.64 9.31
CA ALA A 382 -16.03 -9.18 8.07
C ALA A 382 -15.79 -10.13 6.89
N PRO A 383 -14.54 -10.41 6.46
CA PRO A 383 -14.29 -11.32 5.35
C PRO A 383 -14.74 -12.75 5.67
N GLY A 384 -14.61 -13.22 6.91
CA GLY A 384 -15.09 -14.55 7.31
C GLY A 384 -16.61 -14.71 7.13
N LYS A 385 -17.39 -13.69 7.48
CA LYS A 385 -18.86 -13.70 7.31
C LYS A 385 -19.25 -13.60 5.84
N VAL A 386 -18.64 -12.69 5.09
CA VAL A 386 -18.90 -12.51 3.65
C VAL A 386 -18.58 -13.80 2.90
N TYR A 387 -17.41 -14.42 3.16
CA TYR A 387 -17.04 -15.67 2.49
C TYR A 387 -18.05 -16.79 2.74
N ARG A 388 -18.52 -16.93 4.00
CA ARG A 388 -19.54 -17.93 4.37
C ARG A 388 -20.87 -17.68 3.67
N GLN A 389 -21.30 -16.42 3.56
CA GLN A 389 -22.54 -16.05 2.88
C GLN A 389 -22.48 -16.32 1.37
N MET A 390 -21.35 -16.01 0.73
CA MET A 390 -21.20 -16.13 -0.72
C MET A 390 -20.86 -17.54 -1.19
N ASN A 391 -20.11 -18.31 -0.40
CA ASN A 391 -19.59 -19.62 -0.83
C ASN A 391 -20.21 -20.81 -0.07
N GLY A 392 -21.02 -20.57 0.96
CA GLY A 392 -21.64 -21.62 1.77
C GLY A 392 -20.69 -22.40 2.69
N ILE A 393 -19.39 -22.09 2.68
CA ILE A 393 -18.35 -22.72 3.49
C ILE A 393 -17.59 -21.66 4.32
N ALA A 394 -16.98 -22.07 5.43
CA ALA A 394 -16.13 -21.16 6.20
C ALA A 394 -14.88 -20.74 5.40
N LEU A 395 -14.37 -19.53 5.67
CA LEU A 395 -13.14 -19.03 5.05
C LEU A 395 -11.93 -19.96 5.30
N ALA A 396 -11.81 -20.49 6.52
CA ALA A 396 -10.82 -21.51 6.88
C ALA A 396 -11.34 -22.95 6.68
N GLY A 397 -12.44 -23.12 5.95
CA GLY A 397 -13.05 -24.42 5.68
C GLY A 397 -12.43 -25.14 4.49
N HIS A 398 -12.57 -26.47 4.48
CA HIS A 398 -12.11 -27.32 3.37
C HIS A 398 -12.69 -26.87 2.03
N GLY A 399 -11.84 -26.81 1.00
CA GLY A 399 -12.21 -26.37 -0.35
C GLY A 399 -12.23 -24.85 -0.57
N SER A 400 -11.91 -24.05 0.45
CA SER A 400 -11.81 -22.59 0.29
C SER A 400 -10.61 -22.16 -0.56
N SER A 401 -10.76 -21.02 -1.24
CA SER A 401 -9.69 -20.36 -2.00
C SER A 401 -8.47 -20.00 -1.14
N LEU A 402 -8.67 -19.74 0.16
CA LEU A 402 -7.59 -19.54 1.11
C LEU A 402 -6.74 -20.80 1.27
N LEU A 403 -7.35 -21.96 1.52
CA LEU A 403 -6.60 -23.21 1.68
C LEU A 403 -5.88 -23.62 0.39
N GLN A 404 -6.52 -23.43 -0.77
CA GLN A 404 -5.87 -23.67 -2.07
C GLN A 404 -4.63 -22.79 -2.24
N TRP A 405 -4.70 -21.51 -1.88
CA TRP A 405 -3.57 -20.60 -1.93
C TRP A 405 -2.45 -20.99 -0.95
N LEU A 406 -2.81 -21.41 0.27
CA LEU A 406 -1.85 -21.88 1.28
C LEU A 406 -1.08 -23.11 0.77
N ASP A 407 -1.80 -24.10 0.23
CA ASP A 407 -1.22 -25.31 -0.35
C ASP A 407 -0.28 -24.97 -1.52
N ALA A 408 -0.72 -24.11 -2.45
CA ALA A 408 0.08 -23.67 -3.59
C ALA A 408 1.38 -22.94 -3.19
N ASN A 409 1.40 -22.31 -2.01
CA ASN A 409 2.58 -21.61 -1.48
C ASN A 409 3.34 -22.42 -0.43
N GLY A 410 2.96 -23.68 -0.18
CA GLY A 410 3.60 -24.57 0.79
C GLY A 410 3.54 -24.04 2.24
N ILE A 411 2.42 -23.40 2.61
CA ILE A 411 2.18 -22.84 3.94
C ILE A 411 1.26 -23.79 4.72
N GLU A 412 1.85 -24.71 5.47
CA GLU A 412 1.12 -25.74 6.22
C GLU A 412 0.52 -25.19 7.53
N ASP A 413 1.29 -24.42 8.30
CA ASP A 413 0.88 -23.86 9.60
C ASP A 413 0.33 -22.44 9.46
N SER A 414 -0.83 -22.28 8.82
CA SER A 414 -1.44 -20.96 8.62
C SER A 414 -1.86 -20.31 9.95
N ALA A 415 -1.37 -19.10 10.18
CA ALA A 415 -1.82 -18.28 11.30
C ALA A 415 -3.24 -17.78 11.12
N ILE A 416 -3.72 -17.58 9.88
CA ILE A 416 -5.13 -17.23 9.61
C ILE A 416 -6.05 -18.32 10.17
N VAL A 417 -5.83 -19.57 9.74
CA VAL A 417 -6.65 -20.72 10.15
C VAL A 417 -6.68 -20.82 11.67
N ALA A 418 -5.52 -20.89 12.30
CA ALA A 418 -5.44 -21.04 13.74
C ALA A 418 -5.96 -19.81 14.51
N PHE A 419 -5.75 -18.57 14.05
CA PHE A 419 -6.33 -17.38 14.70
C PHE A 419 -7.86 -17.44 14.66
N MET A 420 -8.44 -17.79 13.51
CA MET A 420 -9.89 -17.87 13.35
C MET A 420 -10.51 -18.98 14.20
N GLU A 421 -9.84 -20.13 14.32
CA GLU A 421 -10.28 -21.24 15.17
C GLU A 421 -10.18 -20.92 16.66
N GLU A 422 -9.02 -20.40 17.10
CA GLU A 422 -8.76 -20.04 18.50
C GLU A 422 -9.73 -18.96 19.03
N ASN A 423 -10.21 -18.09 18.13
CA ASN A 423 -10.99 -16.90 18.48
C ASN A 423 -12.40 -16.88 17.86
N ALA A 424 -12.92 -18.04 17.45
CA ALA A 424 -14.17 -18.15 16.69
C ALA A 424 -15.36 -17.45 17.38
N ALA A 425 -15.48 -17.57 18.71
CA ALA A 425 -16.56 -16.93 19.47
C ALA A 425 -16.48 -15.40 19.44
N THR A 426 -15.30 -14.83 19.71
CA THR A 426 -15.05 -13.38 19.69
C THR A 426 -15.23 -12.81 18.28
N ILE A 427 -14.76 -13.53 17.26
CA ILE A 427 -14.93 -13.13 15.86
C ILE A 427 -16.42 -13.10 15.49
N GLU A 428 -17.21 -14.11 15.89
CA GLU A 428 -18.65 -14.10 15.61
C GLU A 428 -19.36 -12.97 16.40
N GLU A 429 -18.95 -12.67 17.63
CA GLU A 429 -19.48 -11.53 18.40
C GLU A 429 -19.23 -10.19 17.69
N GLU A 430 -18.05 -9.98 17.11
CA GLU A 430 -17.72 -8.77 16.34
C GLU A 430 -18.63 -8.57 15.12
N THR A 431 -19.16 -9.64 14.53
CA THR A 431 -20.15 -9.55 13.43
C THR A 431 -21.49 -8.97 13.88
N THR A 432 -21.74 -8.87 15.19
CA THR A 432 -23.02 -8.39 15.73
C THR A 432 -23.05 -6.88 15.93
N SER A 433 -21.89 -6.22 15.99
CA SER A 433 -21.81 -4.77 16.15
C SER A 433 -22.44 -4.05 14.95
N GLN A 434 -23.05 -2.89 15.18
CA GLN A 434 -23.76 -2.17 14.12
C GLN A 434 -22.81 -1.74 12.98
N SER A 435 -21.60 -1.28 13.31
CA SER A 435 -20.62 -0.86 12.30
C SER A 435 -20.11 -2.04 11.48
N THR A 436 -19.80 -3.18 12.11
CA THR A 436 -19.32 -4.36 11.39
C THR A 436 -20.44 -4.97 10.53
N LYS A 437 -21.70 -4.95 11.00
CA LYS A 437 -22.85 -5.39 10.19
C LYS A 437 -23.00 -4.58 8.91
N HIS A 438 -22.86 -3.26 8.99
CA HIS A 438 -22.94 -2.41 7.80
C HIS A 438 -21.80 -2.70 6.82
N GLU A 439 -20.56 -2.85 7.32
CA GLU A 439 -19.42 -3.23 6.48
C GLU A 439 -19.62 -4.59 5.81
N ILE A 440 -20.08 -5.60 6.55
CA ILE A 440 -20.39 -6.93 6.00
C ILE A 440 -21.45 -6.82 4.92
N GLN A 441 -22.53 -6.08 5.17
CA GLN A 441 -23.61 -5.90 4.19
C GLN A 441 -23.08 -5.26 2.90
N ALA A 442 -22.35 -4.15 3.01
CA ALA A 442 -21.80 -3.45 1.85
C ALA A 442 -20.82 -4.33 1.07
N MET A 443 -19.91 -5.05 1.76
CA MET A 443 -18.98 -5.98 1.14
C MET A 443 -19.69 -7.14 0.45
N THR A 444 -20.73 -7.71 1.05
CA THR A 444 -21.55 -8.77 0.45
C THR A 444 -22.29 -8.27 -0.80
N THR A 445 -22.90 -7.09 -0.75
CA THR A 445 -23.57 -6.47 -1.91
C THR A 445 -22.58 -6.26 -3.06
N ILE A 446 -21.43 -5.65 -2.79
CA ILE A 446 -20.41 -5.36 -3.82
C ILE A 446 -19.82 -6.66 -4.39
N TYR A 447 -19.54 -7.67 -3.55
CA TYR A 447 -19.11 -8.98 -4.04
C TYR A 447 -20.13 -9.53 -5.04
N ALA A 448 -21.42 -9.54 -4.69
CA ALA A 448 -22.46 -10.08 -5.56
C ALA A 448 -22.61 -9.30 -6.88
N VAL A 449 -22.36 -7.99 -6.86
CA VAL A 449 -22.29 -7.16 -8.08
C VAL A 449 -21.10 -7.56 -8.94
N LEU A 450 -19.90 -7.71 -8.36
CA LEU A 450 -18.70 -8.16 -9.07
C LEU A 450 -18.88 -9.57 -9.67
N ASP A 451 -19.51 -10.48 -8.92
CA ASP A 451 -19.85 -11.84 -9.34
C ASP A 451 -20.77 -11.86 -10.58
N ILE A 452 -21.70 -10.90 -10.69
CA ILE A 452 -22.53 -10.68 -11.90
C ILE A 452 -21.69 -10.15 -13.06
N MET A 453 -20.83 -9.16 -12.80
CA MET A 453 -20.02 -8.51 -13.83
C MET A 453 -18.99 -9.47 -14.45
N GLU A 454 -18.32 -10.26 -13.62
CA GLU A 454 -17.35 -11.30 -14.03
C GLU A 454 -18.06 -12.53 -14.60
N GLY A 455 -19.33 -12.72 -14.19
CA GLY A 455 -20.26 -13.65 -14.81
C GLY A 455 -20.17 -15.08 -14.28
N TYR A 456 -19.71 -15.21 -13.04
CA TYR A 456 -19.92 -16.39 -12.20
C TYR A 456 -21.42 -16.58 -11.90
N ASN A 457 -22.17 -15.49 -11.77
CA ASN A 457 -23.63 -15.55 -11.67
C ASN A 457 -24.31 -15.83 -13.02
N THR A 458 -24.58 -17.09 -13.29
CA THR A 458 -25.25 -17.54 -14.53
C THR A 458 -26.70 -17.06 -14.68
N GLN A 459 -27.34 -16.57 -13.60
CA GLN A 459 -28.73 -16.06 -13.61
C GLN A 459 -28.83 -14.56 -13.94
N ALA A 460 -27.71 -13.92 -14.28
CA ALA A 460 -27.64 -12.50 -14.60
C ALA A 460 -27.16 -12.19 -16.03
N GLY A 461 -27.40 -13.13 -16.97
CA GLY A 461 -26.87 -13.05 -18.35
C GLY A 461 -27.15 -11.74 -19.10
N ALA A 462 -28.33 -11.14 -18.93
CA ALA A 462 -28.66 -9.86 -19.58
C ALA A 462 -27.84 -8.68 -19.03
N LEU A 463 -27.66 -8.60 -17.71
CA LEU A 463 -26.83 -7.57 -17.08
C LEU A 463 -25.36 -7.72 -17.49
N ARG A 464 -24.85 -8.95 -17.46
CA ARG A 464 -23.50 -9.26 -17.94
C ARG A 464 -23.30 -8.83 -19.39
N ALA A 465 -24.29 -9.07 -20.26
CA ALA A 465 -24.22 -8.65 -21.66
C ALA A 465 -24.18 -7.12 -21.81
N ASN A 466 -24.95 -6.38 -21.00
CA ASN A 466 -24.90 -4.91 -20.98
C ASN A 466 -23.53 -4.39 -20.53
N ILE A 467 -22.97 -4.95 -19.44
CA ILE A 467 -21.62 -4.64 -18.97
C ILE A 467 -20.58 -4.92 -20.05
N GLY A 468 -20.59 -6.12 -20.64
CA GLY A 468 -19.65 -6.51 -21.70
C GLY A 468 -19.72 -5.57 -22.90
N LYS A 469 -20.93 -5.17 -23.31
CA LYS A 469 -21.13 -4.18 -24.38
C LYS A 469 -20.56 -2.81 -24.00
N ALA A 470 -20.77 -2.35 -22.76
CA ALA A 470 -20.23 -1.07 -22.29
C ALA A 470 -18.68 -1.08 -22.29
N LEU A 471 -18.07 -2.18 -21.84
CA LEU A 471 -16.62 -2.40 -21.85
C LEU A 471 -16.08 -2.41 -23.30
N LEU A 472 -16.70 -3.18 -24.20
CA LEU A 472 -16.33 -3.22 -25.63
C LEU A 472 -16.43 -1.85 -26.32
N GLN A 473 -17.42 -1.05 -25.92
CA GLN A 473 -17.63 0.30 -26.46
C GLN A 473 -16.77 1.36 -25.76
N ASN A 474 -16.00 0.98 -24.73
CA ASN A 474 -15.26 1.89 -23.86
C ASN A 474 -16.15 3.05 -23.35
N SER A 475 -17.42 2.76 -23.02
CA SER A 475 -18.42 3.75 -22.61
C SER A 475 -18.59 3.76 -21.09
N LYS A 476 -17.98 4.76 -20.43
CA LYS A 476 -18.09 4.96 -18.97
C LYS A 476 -19.54 5.11 -18.51
N GLU A 477 -20.33 5.94 -19.19
CA GLU A 477 -21.73 6.19 -18.86
C GLU A 477 -22.57 4.90 -18.92
N ASN A 478 -22.43 4.10 -19.98
CA ASN A 478 -23.14 2.83 -20.09
C ASN A 478 -22.67 1.82 -19.03
N LEU A 479 -21.38 1.86 -18.65
CA LEU A 479 -20.85 1.00 -17.60
C LEU A 479 -21.40 1.41 -16.23
N GLU A 480 -21.44 2.71 -15.92
CA GLU A 480 -22.04 3.25 -14.69
C GLU A 480 -23.52 2.84 -14.57
N LEU A 481 -24.27 2.94 -15.68
CA LEU A 481 -25.67 2.48 -15.75
C LEU A 481 -25.77 0.97 -15.51
N GLY A 482 -24.96 0.16 -16.19
CA GLY A 482 -24.99 -1.29 -16.04
C GLY A 482 -24.63 -1.74 -14.62
N ILE A 483 -23.64 -1.10 -13.98
CA ILE A 483 -23.28 -1.37 -12.58
C ILE A 483 -24.44 -0.98 -11.67
N SER A 484 -25.07 0.18 -11.90
CA SER A 484 -26.24 0.62 -11.13
C SER A 484 -27.42 -0.36 -11.26
N GLU A 485 -27.64 -0.93 -12.44
CA GLU A 485 -28.65 -1.99 -12.64
C GLU A 485 -28.31 -3.28 -11.87
N CYS A 486 -27.02 -3.62 -11.75
CA CYS A 486 -26.57 -4.74 -10.93
C CYS A 486 -26.87 -4.50 -9.44
N PHE A 487 -26.59 -3.29 -8.92
CA PHE A 487 -26.97 -2.91 -7.55
C PHE A 487 -28.47 -2.99 -7.34
N ASN A 488 -29.29 -2.44 -8.24
CA ASN A 488 -30.75 -2.52 -8.16
C ASN A 488 -31.29 -3.97 -8.14
N LYS A 489 -30.57 -4.92 -8.76
CA LYS A 489 -30.93 -6.34 -8.73
C LYS A 489 -30.51 -7.01 -7.41
N VAL A 490 -29.33 -6.70 -6.91
CA VAL A 490 -28.73 -7.36 -5.74
C VAL A 490 -29.29 -6.79 -4.43
N ALA A 491 -29.41 -5.47 -4.33
CA ALA A 491 -29.83 -4.72 -3.15
C ALA A 491 -30.64 -3.47 -3.58
N PRO A 492 -31.92 -3.63 -3.99
CA PRO A 492 -32.77 -2.53 -4.48
C PRO A 492 -33.00 -1.41 -3.45
N GLU A 493 -32.78 -1.67 -2.17
CA GLU A 493 -32.86 -0.71 -1.08
C GLU A 493 -31.62 0.18 -0.93
N ASP A 494 -30.48 -0.22 -1.48
CA ASP A 494 -29.24 0.56 -1.41
C ASP A 494 -29.27 1.66 -2.49
N ILE A 495 -29.24 2.93 -2.05
CA ILE A 495 -29.19 4.07 -2.96
C ILE A 495 -27.73 4.44 -3.21
N VAL A 496 -27.19 3.92 -4.31
CA VAL A 496 -25.79 4.12 -4.67
C VAL A 496 -25.61 5.09 -5.84
N LYS A 497 -24.50 5.83 -5.82
CA LYS A 497 -23.96 6.53 -6.97
C LYS A 497 -22.69 5.83 -7.44
N ILE A 498 -22.64 5.49 -8.72
CA ILE A 498 -21.47 4.92 -9.37
C ILE A 498 -20.71 6.03 -10.11
N SER A 499 -19.38 5.99 -10.03
CA SER A 499 -18.49 6.90 -10.78
C SER A 499 -17.32 6.10 -11.34
N VAL A 500 -17.21 5.98 -12.67
CA VAL A 500 -16.08 5.29 -13.32
C VAL A 500 -14.95 6.28 -13.52
N GLU A 501 -14.02 6.26 -12.57
CA GLU A 501 -12.87 7.15 -12.54
C GLU A 501 -11.89 6.83 -13.68
N GLU A 502 -11.60 5.55 -13.91
CA GLU A 502 -10.69 5.10 -14.98
C GLU A 502 -11.21 3.83 -15.63
N MET A 503 -11.04 3.74 -16.94
CA MET A 503 -11.30 2.54 -17.72
C MET A 503 -10.29 2.48 -18.85
N SER A 504 -9.58 1.37 -18.91
CA SER A 504 -8.59 1.09 -19.95
C SER A 504 -8.74 -0.33 -20.47
N THR A 505 -8.29 -0.55 -21.71
CA THR A 505 -8.26 -1.87 -22.32
C THR A 505 -6.80 -2.30 -22.47
N VAL A 506 -6.49 -3.46 -21.90
CA VAL A 506 -5.22 -4.17 -22.05
C VAL A 506 -5.53 -5.47 -22.80
N GLU A 507 -4.62 -6.03 -23.60
CA GLU A 507 -4.91 -7.19 -24.47
C GLU A 507 -5.78 -8.28 -23.80
N GLY A 508 -7.06 -8.36 -24.21
CA GLY A 508 -8.04 -9.34 -23.71
C GLY A 508 -8.88 -8.93 -22.49
N TYR A 509 -8.56 -7.81 -21.83
CA TYR A 509 -9.19 -7.39 -20.57
C TYR A 509 -9.47 -5.89 -20.48
N ALA A 510 -10.54 -5.54 -19.75
CA ALA A 510 -10.85 -4.20 -19.31
C ALA A 510 -10.37 -4.04 -17.87
N GLU A 511 -9.53 -3.06 -17.62
CA GLU A 511 -9.20 -2.63 -16.27
C GLU A 511 -10.08 -1.44 -15.91
N VAL A 512 -10.85 -1.59 -14.82
CA VAL A 512 -11.83 -0.60 -14.42
C VAL A 512 -11.58 -0.20 -12.98
N PHE A 513 -11.44 1.10 -12.78
CA PHE A 513 -11.39 1.73 -11.48
C PHE A 513 -12.65 2.58 -11.28
N PHE A 514 -13.47 2.22 -10.31
CA PHE A 514 -14.75 2.91 -10.06
C PHE A 514 -15.05 3.06 -8.57
N ASP A 515 -15.77 4.13 -8.25
CA ASP A 515 -16.24 4.41 -6.90
C ASP A 515 -17.74 4.09 -6.77
N VAL A 516 -18.10 3.49 -5.64
CA VAL A 516 -19.49 3.28 -5.20
C VAL A 516 -19.71 4.15 -3.98
N VAL A 517 -20.60 5.12 -4.08
CA VAL A 517 -20.97 5.99 -2.96
C VAL A 517 -22.38 5.63 -2.51
N ASP A 518 -22.49 5.11 -1.30
CA ASP A 518 -23.77 4.89 -0.62
C ASP A 518 -24.31 6.23 -0.11
N LEU A 519 -25.37 6.72 -0.75
CA LEU A 519 -25.93 8.04 -0.48
C LEU A 519 -26.72 8.10 0.82
N LEU A 520 -27.16 6.95 1.36
CA LEU A 520 -27.88 6.89 2.63
C LEU A 520 -26.92 6.85 3.82
N ARG A 521 -25.75 6.24 3.63
CA ARG A 521 -24.77 6.01 4.70
C ARG A 521 -23.56 6.96 4.63
N ASP A 522 -23.42 7.74 3.55
CA ASP A 522 -22.26 8.61 3.27
C ASP A 522 -20.94 7.83 3.31
N GLU A 523 -20.97 6.62 2.76
CA GLU A 523 -19.82 5.72 2.66
C GLU A 523 -19.38 5.57 1.21
N LYS A 524 -18.06 5.63 0.99
CA LYS A 524 -17.43 5.48 -0.32
C LYS A 524 -16.57 4.23 -0.33
N PHE A 525 -16.80 3.38 -1.33
CA PHE A 525 -15.97 2.22 -1.64
C PHE A 525 -15.30 2.46 -2.98
N SER A 526 -14.02 2.10 -3.06
CA SER A 526 -13.21 2.25 -4.27
C SER A 526 -12.81 0.86 -4.77
N ILE A 527 -13.27 0.51 -5.96
CA ILE A 527 -13.13 -0.82 -6.51
C ILE A 527 -12.21 -0.77 -7.72
N TRP A 528 -11.27 -1.71 -7.75
CA TRP A 528 -10.46 -2.03 -8.91
C TRP A 528 -10.78 -3.46 -9.30
N SER A 529 -11.27 -3.68 -10.53
CA SER A 529 -11.42 -5.02 -11.08
C SER A 529 -10.92 -5.11 -12.54
N ARG A 530 -10.68 -6.34 -12.98
CA ARG A 530 -10.28 -6.70 -14.34
C ARG A 530 -11.30 -7.65 -14.93
N PHE A 531 -11.91 -7.25 -16.03
CA PHE A 531 -12.98 -8.00 -16.69
C PHE A 531 -12.50 -8.51 -18.05
N VAL A 532 -12.83 -9.75 -18.40
CA VAL A 532 -12.57 -10.28 -19.75
C VAL A 532 -13.40 -9.51 -20.77
N ILE A 533 -12.74 -9.02 -21.83
CA ILE A 533 -13.42 -8.46 -23.00
C ILE A 533 -13.39 -9.54 -24.08
N ALA A 534 -14.55 -10.16 -24.34
CA ALA A 534 -14.72 -11.18 -25.37
C ALA A 534 -15.15 -10.58 -26.72
#